data_AF-T1H7P8-F1
#
_entry.id   AF-T1H7P8-F1
#
_cell.length_a   1.000
_cell.length_b   1.000
_cell.length_c   1.000
_cell.angle_alpha   90.00
_cell.angle_beta   90.00
_cell.angle_gamma   90.00
#
_symmetry.space_group_name_H-M   'P 1'
#
loop_
_entity.id
_entity.type
_entity.pdbx_description
1 polymer ?
#
loop_
_entity_poly.entity_id
_entity_poly.type
_entity_poly.pdbx_seq_one_letter_code
_entity_poly.pdbx_strand_id
1 'polypeptide(L)'
;MHLTGTTAGVSPQEGGAPGGGGGGGGGGTNNGNPLTDTYTKMTSDILAERTLGDFLAEHPGELVRTGSPHFVCTGLPSHWRSNKTLPVGFKVVALGEVMDGTVVTVRAGNDENYCAELRNCTAIMKNQVAKFNDLRFVGRSGRGE
;
A
#
# COMPACT_ATOMS: atom_id res chain seq x y z
N MET A 1 8.11 12.74 2.48
CA MET A 1 7.03 11.98 1.82
C MET A 1 6.51 10.90 2.77
N HIS A 2 5.47 11.20 3.53
CA HIS A 2 4.85 10.27 4.47
C HIS A 2 3.87 9.40 3.67
N LEU A 3 4.24 8.15 3.36
CA LEU A 3 3.32 7.16 2.83
C LEU A 3 2.39 6.74 3.98
N THR A 4 1.34 7.52 4.23
CA THR A 4 0.27 7.07 5.12
C THR A 4 -0.44 5.93 4.41
N GLY A 5 -0.14 4.70 4.83
CA GLY A 5 -0.91 3.52 4.46
C GLY A 5 -2.37 3.77 4.81
N THR A 6 -3.19 4.08 3.81
CA THR A 6 -4.63 4.16 4.00
C THR A 6 -5.14 2.74 4.02
N THR A 7 -5.75 2.40 5.14
CA THR A 7 -6.60 1.24 5.37
C THR A 7 -7.42 0.90 4.12
N ALA A 8 -7.42 -0.38 3.73
CA ALA A 8 -8.35 -0.94 2.78
C ALA A 8 -9.79 -0.61 3.19
N GLY A 9 -10.35 0.45 2.61
CA GLY A 9 -11.77 0.75 2.67
C GLY A 9 -12.45 -0.04 1.56
N VAL A 10 -13.02 -1.19 1.91
CA VAL A 10 -13.97 -1.91 1.04
C VAL A 10 -15.28 -1.16 1.14
N SER A 11 -15.72 -0.51 0.06
CA SER A 11 -17.07 0.04 -0.04
C SER A 11 -18.01 -1.00 -0.66
N PRO A 12 -19.00 -1.55 0.07
CA PRO A 12 -20.05 -2.35 -0.55
C PRO A 12 -21.08 -1.43 -1.23
N GLN A 13 -21.45 -1.80 -2.45
CA GLN A 13 -22.42 -1.13 -3.31
C GLN A 13 -23.85 -1.48 -2.86
N GLU A 14 -24.69 -0.48 -2.58
CA GLU A 14 -26.06 -0.62 -2.10
C GLU A 14 -27.01 -1.14 -3.21
N GLY A 15 -27.81 -2.17 -2.88
CA GLY A 15 -28.96 -2.64 -3.65
C GLY A 15 -30.10 -2.97 -2.69
N GLY A 16 -31.27 -2.33 -2.86
CA GLY A 16 -32.34 -2.27 -1.87
C GLY A 16 -33.45 -3.34 -1.93
N ALA A 17 -33.99 -3.61 -0.72
CA ALA A 17 -35.36 -3.94 -0.29
C ALA A 17 -35.91 -5.40 -0.41
N PRO A 18 -36.90 -5.84 0.43
CA PRO A 18 -37.48 -5.25 1.66
C PRO A 18 -37.62 -6.18 2.90
N GLY A 19 -37.77 -5.56 4.08
CA GLY A 19 -38.74 -5.87 5.17
C GLY A 19 -38.75 -7.21 5.93
N GLY A 20 -38.59 -7.16 7.26
CA GLY A 20 -39.09 -8.21 8.18
C GLY A 20 -38.49 -8.28 9.59
N GLY A 21 -39.14 -7.58 10.54
CA GLY A 21 -39.30 -7.86 11.98
C GLY A 21 -38.27 -8.64 12.83
N GLY A 22 -37.87 -8.01 13.95
CA GLY A 22 -38.00 -8.62 15.29
C GLY A 22 -36.75 -9.09 16.04
N GLY A 23 -36.42 -8.39 17.13
CA GLY A 23 -36.11 -9.02 18.43
C GLY A 23 -34.67 -9.42 18.76
N GLY A 24 -34.04 -8.64 19.66
CA GLY A 24 -33.46 -9.16 20.90
C GLY A 24 -32.08 -9.85 20.89
N GLY A 25 -31.09 -9.15 21.47
CA GLY A 25 -30.14 -9.71 22.44
C GLY A 25 -28.98 -10.56 21.92
N GLY A 26 -27.75 -10.15 22.26
CA GLY A 26 -26.59 -11.04 22.22
C GLY A 26 -25.27 -10.29 22.06
N GLY A 27 -24.64 -9.95 23.18
CA GLY A 27 -23.27 -9.44 23.19
C GLY A 27 -22.30 -10.47 22.63
N GLY A 28 -21.48 -10.03 21.68
CA GLY A 28 -20.30 -10.74 21.20
C GLY A 28 -19.05 -10.05 21.74
N THR A 29 -18.67 -10.37 22.97
CA THR A 29 -17.32 -10.10 23.48
C THR A 29 -16.32 -10.94 22.68
N ASN A 30 -15.51 -10.31 21.84
CA ASN A 30 -14.38 -10.98 21.18
C ASN A 30 -13.34 -11.36 22.24
N ASN A 31 -13.32 -12.65 22.60
CA ASN A 31 -12.40 -13.24 23.57
C ASN A 31 -11.25 -13.94 22.82
N GLY A 32 -10.42 -13.17 22.12
CA GLY A 32 -9.17 -13.64 21.53
C GLY A 32 -8.04 -13.61 22.56
N ASN A 33 -7.28 -14.69 22.70
CA ASN A 33 -6.15 -14.77 23.64
C ASN A 33 -4.99 -13.89 23.14
N PRO A 34 -4.64 -12.78 23.82
CA PRO A 34 -3.71 -11.77 23.30
C PRO A 34 -2.27 -12.28 23.10
N LEU A 35 -1.91 -13.39 23.76
CA LEU A 35 -0.62 -14.06 23.59
C LEU A 35 -0.47 -14.72 22.21
N THR A 36 -1.57 -15.26 21.66
CA THR A 36 -1.56 -15.93 20.36
C THR A 36 -1.39 -14.92 19.23
N ASP A 37 -2.12 -13.81 19.28
CA ASP A 37 -2.01 -12.71 18.31
C ASP A 37 -0.61 -12.10 18.28
N THR A 38 0.01 -11.97 19.46
CA THR A 38 1.40 -11.46 19.59
C THR A 38 2.40 -12.43 18.95
N TYR A 39 2.24 -13.73 19.17
CA TYR A 39 3.12 -14.74 18.59
C TYR A 39 3.01 -14.81 17.07
N THR A 40 1.79 -14.80 16.54
CA THR A 40 1.55 -14.80 15.09
C THR A 40 2.16 -13.56 14.44
N LYS A 41 1.97 -12.38 15.05
CA LYS A 41 2.56 -11.13 14.57
C LYS A 41 4.08 -11.17 14.57
N MET A 42 4.71 -11.63 15.66
CA MET A 42 6.17 -11.82 15.71
C MET A 42 6.68 -12.78 14.63
N THR A 43 5.98 -13.89 14.37
CA THR A 43 6.36 -14.82 13.31
C THR A 43 6.24 -14.20 11.91
N SER A 44 5.19 -13.42 11.65
CA SER A 44 5.00 -12.71 10.38
C SER A 44 6.08 -11.63 10.16
N ASP A 45 6.46 -10.91 11.22
CA ASP A 45 7.52 -9.89 11.15
C ASP A 45 8.88 -10.52 10.83
N ILE A 46 9.20 -11.66 11.47
CA ILE A 46 10.44 -12.40 11.21
C ILE A 46 10.48 -12.94 9.77
N LEU A 47 9.36 -13.46 9.26
CA LEU A 47 9.24 -13.92 7.87
C LEU A 47 9.39 -12.77 6.89
N ALA A 48 8.74 -11.63 7.14
CA ALA A 48 8.84 -10.44 6.30
C ALA A 48 10.27 -9.91 6.22
N GLU A 49 11.02 -9.87 7.33
CA GLU A 49 12.42 -9.45 7.36
C GLU A 49 13.34 -10.38 6.54
N ARG A 50 13.08 -11.70 6.57
CA ARG A 50 13.81 -12.67 5.73
C ARG A 50 13.51 -12.48 4.24
N THR A 51 12.23 -12.45 3.87
CA THR A 51 11.78 -12.23 2.49
C THR A 51 12.25 -10.88 1.94
N LEU A 52 12.34 -9.87 2.79
CA LEU A 52 12.90 -8.58 2.43
C LEU A 52 14.38 -8.67 2.06
N GLY A 53 15.16 -9.47 2.79
CA GLY A 53 16.55 -9.75 2.46
C GLY A 53 16.71 -10.31 1.05
N ASP A 54 15.83 -11.25 0.66
CA ASP A 54 15.84 -11.87 -0.67
C ASP A 54 15.49 -10.84 -1.77
N PHE A 55 14.44 -10.03 -1.58
CA PHE A 55 14.03 -9.01 -2.55
C PHE A 55 15.06 -7.89 -2.74
N LEU A 56 15.70 -7.46 -1.65
CA LEU A 56 16.76 -6.44 -1.72
C LEU A 56 18.04 -6.98 -2.37
N ALA A 57 18.31 -8.28 -2.22
CA ALA A 57 19.45 -8.94 -2.88
C ALA A 57 19.21 -9.15 -4.38
N GLU A 58 17.98 -9.46 -4.79
CA GLU A 58 17.62 -9.64 -6.20
C GLU A 58 17.56 -8.31 -6.97
N HIS A 59 17.26 -7.21 -6.27
CA HIS A 59 17.15 -5.86 -6.84
C HIS A 59 17.95 -4.82 -6.03
N PRO A 60 19.29 -4.92 -5.98
CA PRO A 60 20.11 -4.08 -5.13
C PRO A 60 19.99 -2.60 -5.53
N GLY A 61 19.56 -1.77 -4.58
CA GLY A 61 19.46 -0.31 -4.74
C GLY A 61 18.22 0.18 -5.49
N GLU A 62 17.37 -0.71 -6.01
CA GLU A 62 16.13 -0.32 -6.69
C GLU A 62 14.96 -0.18 -5.69
N LEU A 63 14.89 -1.05 -4.68
CA LEU A 63 13.78 -1.10 -3.72
C LEU A 63 14.15 -0.42 -2.39
N VAL A 64 13.19 0.31 -1.82
CA VAL A 64 13.29 0.99 -0.53
C VAL A 64 12.15 0.55 0.40
N ARG A 65 12.44 0.51 1.71
CA ARG A 65 11.42 0.24 2.74
C ARG A 65 10.41 1.40 2.77
N THR A 66 9.12 1.06 2.89
CA THR A 66 8.07 2.05 3.14
C THR A 66 7.87 2.29 4.64
N GLY A 67 6.90 3.12 5.03
CA GLY A 67 6.47 3.23 6.43
C GLY A 67 5.74 1.98 6.96
N SER A 68 5.39 1.04 6.09
CA SER A 68 4.80 -0.24 6.47
C SER A 68 5.86 -1.36 6.42
N PRO A 69 5.91 -2.26 7.42
CA PRO A 69 6.85 -3.37 7.44
C PRO A 69 6.54 -4.45 6.39
N HIS A 70 5.37 -4.42 5.76
CA HIS A 70 4.95 -5.44 4.79
C HIS A 70 5.06 -5.00 3.34
N PHE A 71 5.50 -3.76 3.07
CA PHE A 71 5.62 -3.23 1.72
C PHE A 71 6.95 -2.54 1.48
N VAL A 72 7.53 -2.81 0.32
CA VAL A 72 8.65 -2.06 -0.25
C VAL A 72 8.28 -1.55 -1.63
N CYS A 73 8.96 -0.50 -2.10
CA CYS A 73 8.68 0.07 -3.41
C CYS A 73 9.95 0.54 -4.12
N THR A 74 9.87 0.86 -5.41
CA THR A 74 10.99 1.48 -6.13
C THR A 74 11.38 2.81 -5.46
N GLY A 75 12.67 3.05 -5.28
CA GLY A 75 13.20 4.34 -4.87
C GLY A 75 12.92 5.43 -5.91
N LEU A 76 12.33 6.54 -5.49
CA LEU A 76 12.07 7.68 -6.37
C LEU A 76 13.26 8.65 -6.38
N PRO A 77 13.55 9.32 -7.52
CA PRO A 77 14.54 10.40 -7.56
C PRO A 77 14.19 11.51 -6.56
N SER A 78 15.21 12.13 -5.95
CA SER A 78 15.02 13.24 -5.00
C SER A 78 14.38 14.48 -5.65
N HIS A 79 14.69 14.73 -6.92
CA HIS A 79 14.04 15.76 -7.72
C HIS A 79 13.76 15.22 -9.12
N TRP A 80 12.54 15.40 -9.59
CA TRP A 80 12.14 14.97 -10.93
C TRP A 80 11.30 16.02 -11.63
N ARG A 81 11.42 16.06 -12.96
CA ARG A 81 10.64 16.97 -13.79
C ARG A 81 9.18 16.52 -13.80
N SER A 82 8.26 17.46 -13.58
CA SER A 82 6.82 17.21 -13.67
C SER A 82 6.41 16.63 -15.03
N ASN A 83 5.47 15.68 -15.00
CA ASN A 83 4.91 14.93 -16.13
C ASN A 83 5.96 14.23 -17.03
N LYS A 84 7.19 14.01 -16.52
CA LYS A 84 8.23 13.22 -17.17
C LYS A 84 8.20 11.79 -16.64
N THR A 85 8.30 10.82 -17.55
CA THR A 85 8.50 9.40 -17.22
C THR A 85 9.65 9.23 -16.24
N LEU A 86 9.47 8.37 -15.23
CA LEU A 86 10.51 8.04 -14.25
C LEU A 86 11.68 7.32 -14.92
N PRO A 87 12.92 7.47 -14.40
CA PRO A 87 14.08 6.79 -14.99
C PRO A 87 14.01 5.27 -14.83
N VAL A 88 13.28 4.81 -13.81
CA VAL A 88 13.01 3.40 -13.52
C VAL A 88 11.52 3.23 -13.29
N GLY A 89 10.95 2.11 -13.73
CA GLY A 89 9.56 1.78 -13.51
C GLY A 89 9.24 1.67 -12.02
N PHE A 90 8.15 2.30 -11.59
CA PHE A 90 7.72 2.22 -10.19
C PHE A 90 7.01 0.88 -9.94
N LYS A 91 7.43 0.16 -8.90
CA LYS A 91 6.77 -1.06 -8.43
C LYS A 91 6.55 -1.00 -6.93
N VAL A 92 5.49 -1.65 -6.46
CA VAL A 92 5.22 -1.92 -5.04
C VAL A 92 5.25 -3.42 -4.86
N VAL A 93 5.99 -3.89 -3.86
CA VAL A 93 6.17 -5.31 -3.54
C VAL A 93 5.61 -5.57 -2.15
N ALA A 94 4.79 -6.61 -2.03
CA ALA A 94 4.26 -7.10 -0.78
C ALA A 94 5.13 -8.24 -0.23
N LEU A 95 5.62 -8.09 1.00
CA LEU A 95 6.44 -9.10 1.68
C LEU A 95 5.60 -10.20 2.32
N GLY A 96 4.32 -9.93 2.59
CA GLY A 96 3.32 -10.91 3.03
C GLY A 96 2.22 -11.07 1.98
N GLU A 97 1.46 -12.15 2.05
CA GLU A 97 0.47 -12.56 1.04
C GLU A 97 -0.57 -11.47 0.72
N VAL A 98 -0.70 -11.11 -0.55
CA VAL A 98 -1.73 -10.21 -1.08
C VAL A 98 -2.35 -10.85 -2.30
N MET A 99 -3.67 -10.97 -2.32
CA MET A 99 -4.38 -11.61 -3.43
C MET A 99 -4.11 -10.92 -4.77
N ASP A 100 -3.83 -11.72 -5.80
CA ASP A 100 -3.75 -11.25 -7.18
C ASP A 100 -5.05 -10.54 -7.59
N GLY A 101 -4.92 -9.47 -8.38
CA GLY A 101 -6.05 -8.63 -8.75
C GLY A 101 -6.29 -7.47 -7.77
N THR A 102 -5.65 -7.45 -6.60
CA THR A 102 -5.76 -6.33 -5.65
C THR A 102 -5.27 -5.04 -6.32
N VAL A 103 -6.12 -4.01 -6.29
CA VAL A 103 -5.80 -2.69 -6.86
C VAL A 103 -4.89 -1.93 -5.91
N VAL A 104 -3.74 -1.47 -6.42
CA VAL A 104 -2.79 -0.64 -5.69
C VAL A 104 -2.83 0.76 -6.27
N THR A 105 -3.00 1.77 -5.41
CA THR A 105 -3.00 3.18 -5.81
C THR A 105 -1.90 3.95 -5.10
N VAL A 106 -1.25 4.87 -5.81
CA VAL A 106 -0.25 5.80 -5.27
C VAL A 106 -0.88 7.17 -5.12
N ARG A 107 -0.62 7.82 -3.99
CA ARG A 107 -0.95 9.22 -3.74
C ARG A 107 0.31 9.95 -3.31
N ALA A 108 0.37 11.22 -3.65
CA ALA A 108 1.46 12.11 -3.25
C ALA A 108 0.86 13.39 -2.69
N GLY A 109 1.48 13.91 -1.63
CA GLY A 109 1.07 15.16 -1.02
C GLY A 109 2.09 15.65 0.00
N ASN A 110 2.02 16.93 0.27
CA ASN A 110 2.75 17.65 1.31
C ASN A 110 1.86 18.80 1.84
N ASP A 111 2.42 19.68 2.67
CA ASP A 111 1.67 20.75 3.32
C ASP A 111 1.17 21.82 2.33
N GLU A 112 1.88 22.04 1.22
CA GLU A 112 1.47 22.98 0.17
C GLU A 112 0.44 22.37 -0.80
N ASN A 113 0.58 21.08 -1.09
CA ASN A 113 -0.24 20.35 -2.03
C ASN A 113 -0.69 19.04 -1.40
N TYR A 114 -1.82 19.08 -0.71
CA TYR A 114 -2.36 17.93 0.03
C TYR A 114 -2.56 16.68 -0.84
N CYS A 115 -2.91 16.87 -2.12
CA CYS A 115 -3.08 15.76 -3.06
C CYS A 115 -2.61 16.19 -4.45
N ALA A 116 -1.35 15.89 -4.76
CA ALA A 116 -0.76 16.17 -6.04
C ALA A 116 -1.40 15.32 -7.15
N GLU A 117 -1.55 15.94 -8.34
CA GLU A 117 -1.99 15.24 -9.53
C GLU A 117 -0.94 14.23 -9.99
N LEU A 118 -1.38 13.00 -10.24
CA LEU A 118 -0.56 11.90 -10.76
C LEU A 118 -1.21 11.32 -12.01
N ARG A 119 -0.39 10.70 -12.88
CA ARG A 119 -0.86 9.89 -14.00
C ARG A 119 -0.44 8.46 -13.83
N ASN A 120 -1.30 7.53 -14.25
CA ASN A 120 -1.07 6.09 -14.15
C ASN A 120 -0.73 5.65 -12.71
N CYS A 121 -1.40 6.26 -11.73
CA CYS A 121 -1.19 6.01 -10.31
C CYS A 121 -1.92 4.77 -9.77
N THR A 122 -2.43 3.91 -10.65
CA THR A 122 -3.09 2.66 -10.29
C THR A 122 -2.40 1.50 -10.99
N ALA A 123 -2.19 0.42 -10.25
CA ALA A 123 -1.65 -0.84 -10.75
C ALA A 123 -2.40 -2.03 -10.13
N ILE A 124 -2.22 -3.20 -10.71
CA ILE A 124 -2.79 -4.45 -10.20
C ILE A 124 -1.68 -5.27 -9.55
N MET A 125 -1.91 -5.74 -8.32
CA MET A 125 -1.04 -6.69 -7.64
C MET A 125 -1.08 -8.02 -8.38
N LYS A 126 0.10 -8.54 -8.72
CA LYS A 126 0.26 -9.87 -9.27
C LYS A 126 1.55 -10.49 -8.78
N ASN A 127 1.44 -11.68 -8.19
CA ASN A 127 2.57 -12.41 -7.61
C ASN A 127 3.36 -11.50 -6.68
N GLN A 128 2.65 -10.84 -5.76
CA GLN A 128 3.22 -9.94 -4.76
C GLN A 128 3.85 -8.65 -5.32
N VAL A 129 3.76 -8.38 -6.63
CA VAL A 129 4.31 -7.18 -7.25
C VAL A 129 3.23 -6.42 -8.04
N ALA A 130 3.03 -5.15 -7.71
CA ALA A 130 2.23 -4.22 -8.49
C ALA A 130 3.15 -3.32 -9.31
N LYS A 131 3.11 -3.46 -10.65
CA LYS A 131 3.95 -2.68 -11.58
C LYS A 131 3.14 -1.52 -12.17
N PHE A 132 3.59 -0.30 -11.95
CA PHE A 132 2.93 0.89 -12.48
C PHE A 132 3.44 1.18 -13.88
N ASN A 133 2.50 1.24 -14.83
CA ASN A 133 2.82 1.52 -16.21
C ASN A 133 3.00 3.04 -16.39
N ASP A 134 4.26 3.49 -16.39
CA ASP A 134 4.61 4.89 -16.63
C ASP A 134 3.94 5.85 -15.62
N LEU A 135 4.12 5.57 -14.32
CA LEU A 135 3.72 6.49 -13.25
C LEU A 135 4.38 7.86 -13.45
N ARG A 136 3.60 8.95 -13.35
CA ARG A 136 4.13 10.32 -13.44
C ARG A 136 3.56 11.23 -12.37
N PHE A 137 4.41 12.12 -11.88
CA PHE A 137 4.05 13.22 -10.98
C PHE A 137 3.77 14.47 -11.82
N VAL A 138 2.52 14.94 -11.84
CA VAL A 138 2.11 16.14 -12.59
C VAL A 138 2.12 17.37 -11.70
N GLY A 139 1.56 17.24 -10.49
CA GLY A 139 1.59 18.29 -9.47
C GLY A 139 3.01 18.65 -9.06
N ARG A 140 3.25 19.93 -8.76
CA ARG A 140 4.52 20.43 -8.23
C ARG A 140 4.49 20.37 -6.70
N SER A 141 5.64 20.08 -6.12
CA SER A 141 5.85 19.98 -4.67
C SER A 141 5.89 21.35 -3.97
N GLY A 142 6.31 22.40 -4.68
CA GLY A 142 6.63 23.69 -4.07
C GLY A 142 8.10 24.05 -4.28
N ARG A 143 8.57 25.11 -3.63
CA ARG A 143 10.00 25.48 -3.66
C ARG A 143 10.71 24.88 -2.44
N GLY A 144 11.51 23.83 -2.66
CA GLY A 144 12.40 23.28 -1.63
C GLY A 144 11.94 21.96 -0.98
N GLU A 145 10.84 21.38 -1.46
CA GLU A 145 10.25 20.10 -0.99
C GLU A 145 10.38 19.00 -2.05
#